data_AF-A0A839IXV4-F1
#
_entry.id   AF-A0A839IXV4-F1
#
_cell.length_a   1.000
_cell.length_b   1.000
_cell.length_c   1.000
_cell.angle_alpha   90.00
_cell.angle_beta   90.00
_cell.angle_gamma   90.00
#
_symmetry.space_group_name_H-M   'P 1'
#
loop_
_entity.id
_entity.type
_entity.pdbx_description
1 polymer ?
#
loop_
_entity_poly.entity_id
_entity_poly.type
_entity_poly.pdbx_seq_one_letter_code
_entity_poly.pdbx_strand_id
1 'polypeptide(L)'
;LSLKYNAPFLFETNVGAGLPIIDTLNNLVASGDKVTSIQAVLSGSLNFVFNNFNDSTKFYDVVKQAGAEGYTEPDPRIDLSGVDVARKILILARESGVEMNLEDIENTSFLSPSGQESGTVEE
;
A
#
# COMPACT_ATOMS: atom_id res chain seq x y z
N LEU A 1 -24.76 3.84 0.37
CA LEU A 1 -25.49 4.55 1.45
C LEU A 1 -25.40 6.07 1.32
N SER A 2 -24.21 6.65 1.11
CA SER A 2 -23.98 8.10 0.94
C SER A 2 -24.94 8.77 -0.04
N LEU A 3 -25.10 8.19 -1.24
CA LEU A 3 -26.05 8.66 -2.25
C LEU A 3 -27.50 8.71 -1.75
N LYS A 4 -27.94 7.68 -1.01
CA LYS A 4 -29.31 7.58 -0.46
C LYS A 4 -29.60 8.71 0.53
N TYR A 5 -28.61 9.11 1.32
CA TYR A 5 -28.76 10.11 2.38
C TYR A 5 -28.22 11.50 1.99
N ASN A 6 -27.82 11.69 0.72
CA ASN A 6 -27.22 12.94 0.23
C ASN A 6 -26.07 13.46 1.13
N ALA A 7 -25.18 12.56 1.54
CA ALA A 7 -24.04 12.87 2.40
C ALA A 7 -22.72 12.54 1.68
N PRO A 8 -21.66 13.34 1.87
CA PRO A 8 -20.35 13.04 1.30
C PRO A 8 -19.78 11.76 1.93
N PHE A 9 -19.08 10.97 1.11
CA PHE A 9 -18.27 9.84 1.57
C PHE A 9 -16.80 10.16 1.29
N LEU A 10 -16.08 10.54 2.34
CA LEU A 10 -14.69 10.99 2.25
C LEU A 10 -13.77 9.91 2.81
N PHE A 11 -12.68 9.64 2.11
CA PHE A 11 -11.74 8.57 2.44
C PHE A 11 -10.30 8.92 2.03
N GLU A 12 -9.99 10.22 1.99
CA GLU A 12 -8.69 10.78 1.60
C GLU A 12 -7.52 10.06 2.29
N THR A 13 -7.65 9.81 3.59
CA THR A 13 -6.58 9.23 4.40
C THR A 13 -6.27 7.77 4.10
N ASN A 14 -7.08 7.09 3.29
CA ASN A 14 -6.84 5.70 2.91
C ASN A 14 -5.61 5.56 2.00
N VAL A 15 -5.27 6.59 1.22
CA VAL A 15 -4.12 6.57 0.31
C VAL A 15 -3.31 7.84 0.49
N GLY A 16 -2.04 7.72 0.88
CA GLY A 16 -1.17 8.88 1.08
C GLY A 16 -1.27 9.55 2.45
N ALA A 17 -2.00 8.96 3.41
CA ALA A 17 -2.14 9.45 4.78
C ALA A 17 -2.66 10.91 4.83
N GLY A 18 -1.78 11.89 5.08
CA GLY A 18 -2.16 13.32 5.10
C GLY A 18 -1.99 14.03 3.75
N LEU A 19 -1.51 13.33 2.73
CA LEU A 19 -1.31 13.88 1.38
C LEU A 19 -2.64 13.92 0.63
N PRO A 20 -2.92 14.98 -0.17
CA PRO A 20 -4.17 15.11 -0.92
C PRO A 20 -4.12 14.29 -2.22
N ILE A 21 -4.01 12.97 -2.13
CA ILE A 21 -3.89 12.09 -3.29
C ILE A 21 -5.24 11.88 -3.99
N ILE A 22 -6.28 11.53 -3.24
CA ILE A 22 -7.58 11.17 -3.80
C ILE A 22 -8.28 12.43 -4.32
N ASP A 23 -8.27 13.52 -3.56
CA ASP A 23 -8.81 14.81 -4.02
C ASP A 23 -8.11 15.32 -5.29
N THR A 24 -6.77 15.24 -5.35
CA THR A 24 -6.02 15.63 -6.57
C THR A 24 -6.43 14.78 -7.76
N LEU A 25 -6.52 13.45 -7.59
CA LEU A 25 -6.92 12.53 -8.64
C LEU A 25 -8.34 12.81 -9.12
N ASN A 26 -9.27 13.02 -8.20
CA ASN A 26 -10.66 13.32 -8.52
C ASN A 26 -10.81 14.66 -9.25
N ASN A 27 -10.04 15.67 -8.88
CA ASN A 27 -10.01 16.96 -9.58
C ASN A 27 -9.51 16.83 -11.02
N LEU A 28 -8.48 16.00 -11.28
CA LEU A 28 -8.01 15.70 -12.63
C LEU A 28 -9.06 14.96 -13.48
N VAL A 29 -9.73 13.97 -12.91
CA VAL A 29 -10.80 13.26 -13.63
C VAL A 29 -11.98 14.20 -13.91
N ALA A 30 -12.34 15.06 -12.95
CA ALA A 30 -13.42 16.03 -13.08
C ALA A 30 -13.12 17.15 -14.10
N SER A 31 -11.86 17.55 -14.28
CA SER A 31 -11.44 18.50 -15.33
C SER A 31 -11.49 17.89 -16.73
N GLY A 32 -11.68 16.57 -16.84
CA GLY A 32 -11.68 15.83 -18.10
C GLY A 32 -10.31 15.29 -18.49
N ASP A 33 -9.32 15.36 -17.60
CA ASP A 33 -8.03 14.72 -17.84
C ASP A 33 -8.18 13.19 -17.82
N LYS A 34 -7.42 12.54 -18.69
CA LYS A 34 -7.36 11.07 -18.75
C LYS A 34 -6.10 10.58 -18.09
N VAL A 35 -6.24 9.94 -16.93
CA VAL A 35 -5.13 9.28 -16.24
C VAL A 35 -4.66 8.10 -17.07
N THR A 36 -3.39 8.12 -17.50
CA THR A 36 -2.78 7.06 -18.31
C THR A 36 -2.02 6.03 -17.48
N SER A 37 -1.44 6.47 -16.35
CA SER A 37 -0.68 5.61 -15.44
C SER A 37 -0.53 6.28 -14.08
N ILE A 38 -0.50 5.46 -13.02
CA ILE A 38 -0.12 5.88 -11.66
C ILE A 38 1.02 4.97 -11.21
N GLN A 39 2.10 5.58 -10.70
CA GLN A 39 3.22 4.87 -10.08
C GLN A 39 3.41 5.46 -8.69
N ALA A 40 3.46 4.60 -7.67
CA ALA A 40 3.50 5.07 -6.29
C ALA A 40 4.18 4.05 -5.35
N VAL A 41 4.80 4.58 -4.30
CA VAL A 41 5.22 3.82 -3.13
C VAL A 41 4.18 4.04 -2.04
N LEU A 42 3.43 3.00 -1.69
CA LEU A 42 2.21 3.12 -0.88
C LEU A 42 2.30 2.44 0.50
N SER A 43 3.48 1.93 0.87
CA SER A 43 3.74 1.32 2.19
C SER A 43 4.97 1.93 2.84
N GLY A 44 4.80 2.46 4.05
CA GLY A 44 5.88 3.00 4.85
C GLY A 44 6.86 1.92 5.32
N SER A 45 6.33 0.76 5.74
CA SER A 45 7.10 -0.39 6.19
C SER A 45 7.98 -0.95 5.09
N LEU A 46 7.40 -1.19 3.90
CA LEU A 46 8.17 -1.65 2.73
C LEU A 46 9.22 -0.62 2.33
N ASN A 47 8.85 0.66 2.30
CA ASN A 47 9.79 1.73 1.98
C ASN A 47 10.96 1.77 2.96
N PHE A 48 10.71 1.61 4.26
CA PHE A 48 11.79 1.52 5.26
C PHE A 48 12.69 0.32 4.99
N VAL A 49 12.11 -0.88 4.82
CA VAL A 49 12.88 -2.11 4.62
C VAL A 49 13.74 -2.01 3.36
N PHE A 50 13.19 -1.57 2.23
CA PHE A 50 13.95 -1.47 0.98
C PHE A 50 15.00 -0.35 0.97
N ASN A 51 14.82 0.71 1.74
CA ASN A 51 15.84 1.75 1.85
C ASN A 51 17.02 1.34 2.77
N ASN A 52 16.82 0.37 3.66
CA ASN A 52 17.84 -0.08 4.62
C ASN A 52 18.45 -1.46 4.30
N PHE A 53 17.81 -2.24 3.42
CA PHE A 53 18.33 -3.51 2.95
C PHE A 53 19.35 -3.32 1.81
N ASN A 54 20.55 -3.88 1.98
CA ASN A 54 21.64 -3.83 1.00
C ASN A 54 22.55 -5.06 1.13
N ASP A 55 23.58 -5.16 0.29
CA ASP A 55 24.49 -6.32 0.22
C ASP A 55 25.26 -6.62 1.52
N SER A 56 25.30 -5.67 2.47
CA SER A 56 25.97 -5.81 3.76
C SER A 56 25.03 -6.08 4.94
N THR A 57 23.71 -5.99 4.74
CA THR A 57 22.71 -6.20 5.80
C THR A 57 21.92 -7.49 5.58
N LYS A 58 21.61 -8.21 6.67
CA LYS A 58 20.67 -9.34 6.57
C LYS A 58 19.25 -8.79 6.58
N PHE A 59 18.41 -9.35 5.72
CA PHE A 59 16.99 -8.97 5.63
C PHE A 59 16.29 -9.05 7.00
N TYR A 60 16.51 -10.13 7.76
CA TYR A 60 15.98 -10.31 9.12
C TYR A 60 16.34 -9.15 10.06
N ASP A 61 17.60 -8.68 10.02
CA ASP A 61 18.06 -7.60 10.91
C ASP A 61 17.33 -6.28 10.58
N VAL A 62 17.09 -6.01 9.29
CA VAL A 62 16.37 -4.83 8.82
C VAL A 62 14.89 -4.88 9.21
N VAL A 63 14.23 -6.04 9.04
CA VAL A 63 12.82 -6.22 9.46
C VAL A 63 12.71 -6.10 10.98
N LYS A 64 13.66 -6.65 11.73
CA LYS A 64 13.72 -6.52 13.19
C LYS A 64 13.88 -5.08 13.63
N GLN A 65 14.74 -4.32 12.95
CA GLN A 65 14.90 -2.89 13.20
C GLN A 65 13.59 -2.14 12.89
N ALA A 66 12.95 -2.43 11.76
CA ALA A 66 11.68 -1.82 11.38
C ALA A 66 10.59 -2.05 12.45
N GLY A 67 10.51 -3.25 13.02
CA GLY A 67 9.62 -3.55 14.14
C GLY A 67 9.98 -2.80 15.42
N ALA A 68 11.27 -2.73 15.77
CA ALA A 68 11.74 -2.00 16.95
C ALA A 68 11.47 -0.48 16.87
N GLU A 69 11.49 0.09 15.66
CA GLU A 69 11.19 1.50 15.40
C GLU A 69 9.69 1.75 15.15
N GLY A 70 8.85 0.71 15.16
CA GLY A 70 7.40 0.81 15.02
C GLY A 70 6.90 1.03 13.57
N TYR A 71 7.70 0.65 12.57
CA TYR A 71 7.29 0.70 11.16
C TYR A 71 6.46 -0.51 10.73
N THR A 72 6.58 -1.65 11.40
CA THR A 72 5.80 -2.85 11.10
C THR A 72 4.80 -3.14 12.20
N GLU A 73 3.74 -3.86 11.84
CA GLU A 73 2.89 -4.56 12.81
C GLU A 73 3.70 -5.63 13.58
N PRO A 74 3.19 -6.15 14.72
CA PRO A 74 3.86 -7.23 15.47
C PRO A 74 4.16 -8.46 14.62
N ASP A 75 3.29 -8.77 13.65
CA ASP A 75 3.58 -9.70 12.57
C ASP A 75 3.93 -8.92 11.29
N PRO A 76 5.22 -8.80 10.92
CA PRO A 76 5.63 -8.01 9.78
C PRO A 76 5.12 -8.56 8.44
N ARG A 77 4.70 -9.83 8.38
CA ARG A 77 4.14 -10.41 7.14
C ARG A 77 2.90 -9.68 6.67
N ILE A 78 2.15 -9.04 7.58
CA ILE A 78 0.98 -8.23 7.24
C ILE A 78 1.40 -7.09 6.30
N ASP A 79 2.44 -6.35 6.65
CA ASP A 79 2.98 -5.26 5.82
C ASP A 79 3.72 -5.77 4.59
N LEU A 80 4.51 -6.83 4.76
CA LEU A 80 5.37 -7.39 3.74
C LEU A 80 4.62 -8.22 2.67
N SER A 81 3.37 -8.62 2.93
CA SER A 81 2.53 -9.33 1.97
C SER A 81 2.17 -8.50 0.73
N GLY A 82 2.23 -7.16 0.84
CA GLY A 82 1.79 -6.25 -0.21
C GLY A 82 0.27 -6.11 -0.35
N VAL A 83 -0.54 -6.78 0.50
CA VAL A 83 -2.02 -6.70 0.42
C VAL A 83 -2.53 -5.28 0.69
N ASP A 84 -1.93 -4.55 1.63
CA ASP A 84 -2.26 -3.15 1.89
C ASP A 84 -1.97 -2.26 0.67
N VAL A 85 -0.84 -2.51 -0.01
CA VAL A 85 -0.49 -1.82 -1.26
C VAL A 85 -1.52 -2.12 -2.34
N ALA A 86 -1.92 -3.39 -2.51
CA ALA A 86 -2.94 -3.78 -3.48
C ALA A 86 -4.29 -3.08 -3.21
N ARG A 87 -4.71 -2.95 -1.95
CA ARG A 87 -5.92 -2.21 -1.57
C ARG A 87 -5.84 -0.73 -1.92
N LYS A 88 -4.68 -0.10 -1.73
CA LYS A 88 -4.46 1.31 -2.09
C LYS A 88 -4.42 1.51 -3.61
N ILE A 89 -3.84 0.58 -4.36
CA ILE A 89 -3.90 0.56 -5.83
C ILE A 89 -5.34 0.44 -6.32
N LEU A 90 -6.14 -0.44 -5.71
CA LEU A 90 -7.56 -0.60 -6.06
C LEU A 90 -8.35 0.70 -5.90
N ILE A 91 -8.10 1.45 -4.82
CA ILE A 91 -8.72 2.76 -4.60
C ILE A 91 -8.32 3.71 -5.74
N LEU A 92 -7.02 3.85 -6.03
CA LEU A 92 -6.52 4.73 -7.07
C LEU A 92 -7.05 4.37 -8.47
N ALA A 93 -7.14 3.09 -8.79
CA ALA A 93 -7.70 2.62 -10.06
C ALA A 93 -9.18 3.01 -10.21
N ARG A 94 -9.98 2.80 -9.15
CA ARG A 94 -11.41 3.13 -9.15
C ARG A 94 -11.66 4.63 -9.24
N GLU A 95 -10.90 5.43 -8.48
CA GLU A 95 -10.99 6.90 -8.54
C GLU A 95 -10.50 7.44 -9.90
N SER A 96 -9.64 6.70 -10.62
CA SER A 96 -9.25 7.02 -12.00
C SER A 96 -10.32 6.66 -13.05
N GLY A 97 -11.47 6.11 -12.63
CA GLY A 97 -12.56 5.69 -13.51
C GLY A 97 -12.45 4.27 -14.06
N VAL A 98 -11.57 3.43 -13.50
CA VAL A 98 -11.42 2.02 -13.91
C VAL A 98 -12.27 1.12 -13.03
N GLU A 99 -13.12 0.29 -13.64
CA GLU A 99 -13.81 -0.79 -12.92
C GLU A 99 -12.84 -1.96 -12.71
N MET A 100 -12.50 -2.21 -11.46
CA MET A 100 -11.51 -3.21 -11.05
C MET A 100 -11.89 -3.79 -9.68
N ASN A 101 -11.52 -5.04 -9.43
CA ASN A 101 -11.59 -5.72 -8.14
C ASN A 101 -10.19 -6.14 -7.66
N LEU A 102 -10.10 -6.60 -6.41
CA LEU A 102 -8.81 -6.93 -5.81
C LEU A 102 -8.13 -8.10 -6.52
N GLU A 103 -8.93 -9.03 -7.06
CA GLU A 103 -8.48 -10.21 -7.79
C GLU A 103 -7.85 -9.88 -9.15
N ASP A 104 -8.16 -8.69 -9.69
CA ASP A 104 -7.58 -8.20 -10.94
C ASP A 104 -6.16 -7.62 -10.74
N ILE A 105 -5.73 -7.45 -9.49
CA ILE A 105 -4.42 -6.89 -9.14
C ILE A 105 -3.39 -8.02 -9.05
N GLU A 106 -2.43 -7.99 -9.96
CA GLU A 106 -1.27 -8.86 -9.87
C GLU A 106 -0.34 -8.39 -8.73
N ASN A 107 -0.27 -9.18 -7.66
CA ASN A 107 0.66 -8.95 -6.56
C ASN A 107 1.85 -9.91 -6.67
N THR A 108 2.99 -9.39 -7.06
CA THR A 108 4.26 -10.12 -6.99
C THR A 108 4.87 -9.92 -5.61
N SER A 109 4.74 -10.93 -4.75
CA SER A 109 5.38 -10.91 -3.43
C SER A 109 6.90 -10.89 -3.59
N PHE A 110 7.56 -10.02 -2.84
CA PHE A 110 9.02 -10.00 -2.76
C PHE A 110 9.57 -11.03 -1.74
N LEU A 111 8.71 -11.55 -0.86
CA LEU A 111 9.08 -12.60 0.08
C LEU A 111 9.24 -13.93 -0.68
N SER A 112 10.30 -14.67 -0.37
CA SER A 112 10.43 -16.05 -0.82
C SER A 112 9.32 -16.92 -0.22
N PRO A 113 8.99 -18.09 -0.81
CA PRO A 113 8.05 -19.03 -0.21
C PRO A 113 8.40 -19.36 1.26
N SER A 114 9.69 -19.55 1.55
CA SER A 114 10.17 -19.76 2.92
C SER A 114 9.95 -18.57 3.86
N GLY A 115 9.99 -17.34 3.34
CA GLY A 115 9.71 -16.13 4.12
C GLY A 115 8.21 -15.86 4.33
N GLN A 116 7.35 -16.46 3.51
CA GLN A 116 5.90 -16.42 3.72
C GLN A 116 5.47 -17.41 4.81
N GLU A 117 6.14 -18.57 4.88
CA GLU A 117 5.86 -19.64 5.85
C GLU A 117 6.63 -19.49 7.17
N SER A 118 7.60 -18.58 7.26
CA SER A 118 8.39 -18.38 8.48
C SER A 118 7.56 -17.83 9.63
N GLY A 119 8.02 -18.10 10.86
CA GLY A 119 7.51 -17.48 12.09
C GLY A 119 7.71 -15.96 12.10
N THR A 120 7.24 -15.32 13.17
CA THR A 120 7.49 -13.89 13.38
C THR A 120 8.98 -13.66 13.69
N VAL A 121 9.44 -12.41 13.73
CA VAL A 121 10.86 -12.08 14.00
C VAL A 121 11.34 -12.56 15.38
N GLU A 122 10.39 -12.83 16.29
CA GLU A 122 10.64 -13.33 17.64
C GLU A 122 10.75 -14.87 17.72
N GLU A 123 10.36 -15.60 16.67
CA GLU A 123 10.37 -17.07 16.56
C GLU A 123 11.49 -17.56 15.62
#